data_AF-A0A847CCV8-F1
#
_entry.id   AF-A0A847CCV8-F1
#
_cell.length_a   1.000
_cell.length_b   1.000
_cell.length_c   1.000
_cell.angle_alpha   90.00
_cell.angle_beta   90.00
_cell.angle_gamma   90.00
#
_symmetry.space_group_name_H-M   'P 1'
#
loop_
_entity.id
_entity.type
_entity.pdbx_description
1 polymer ?
#
loop_
_entity_poly.entity_id
_entity_poly.type
_entity_poly.pdbx_seq_one_letter_code
_entity_poly.pdbx_strand_id
1 'polypeptide(L)'
;MNSTLTTTNIGKSELKSLRSLAKTHNLKQVEFINHAIAYFKKTGINPSDQIFSPREEINKLSTRMDQVIGFKKTQEEKKLNPLLDELILISRRLNDQIEDQITIEHLGKLYTLMMKIMEEEKNGQEFNSKEFEKIINGINKLPRYLLEIEKRQELTNKFQENLFTAQKNKTRLGSFQQSDIEAFNQLSKQLNNSIND
;
A
#
# COMPACT_ATOMS: atom_id res chain seq x y z
N MET A 1 -1.84 63.40 21.30
CA MET A 1 -1.77 63.42 19.82
C MET A 1 -2.95 64.25 19.33
N ASN A 2 -2.70 65.32 18.58
CA ASN A 2 -3.74 66.23 18.09
C ASN A 2 -4.65 65.47 17.12
N SER A 3 -5.85 65.11 17.56
CA SER A 3 -6.86 64.49 16.70
C SER A 3 -7.51 65.58 15.85
N THR A 4 -6.95 65.82 14.66
CA THR A 4 -7.63 66.56 13.60
C THR A 4 -8.93 65.83 13.27
N LEU A 5 -10.06 66.48 13.55
CA LEU A 5 -11.39 65.96 13.25
C LEU A 5 -11.67 66.13 11.75
N THR A 6 -11.92 65.01 11.06
CA THR A 6 -12.26 65.00 9.64
C THR A 6 -13.71 64.58 9.47
N THR A 7 -14.43 65.22 8.55
CA THR A 7 -15.82 64.88 8.22
C THR A 7 -15.86 64.00 6.98
N THR A 8 -16.68 62.95 6.99
CA THR A 8 -16.89 62.07 5.83
C THR A 8 -18.38 61.87 5.62
N ASN A 9 -18.80 61.90 4.35
CA ASN A 9 -20.20 61.64 3.99
C ASN A 9 -20.47 60.13 4.03
N ILE A 10 -21.50 59.74 4.78
CA ILE A 10 -21.95 58.35 4.92
C ILE A 10 -23.47 58.35 4.68
N GLY A 11 -23.96 57.38 3.93
CA GLY A 11 -25.40 57.22 3.71
C GLY A 11 -26.16 56.95 5.01
N LYS A 12 -27.45 57.31 5.04
CA LYS A 12 -28.27 57.18 6.26
C LYS A 12 -28.42 55.71 6.70
N SER A 13 -28.42 54.78 5.75
CA SER A 13 -28.58 53.35 6.03
C SER A 13 -27.29 52.76 6.64
N GLU A 14 -26.15 53.19 6.11
CA GLU A 14 -24.81 52.79 6.50
C GLU A 14 -24.45 53.35 7.88
N LEU A 15 -24.91 54.57 8.19
CA LEU A 15 -24.79 55.15 9.53
C LEU A 15 -25.56 54.33 10.58
N LYS A 16 -26.73 53.79 10.24
CA LYS A 16 -27.51 52.92 11.13
C LYS A 16 -26.76 51.59 11.37
N SER A 17 -26.20 51.00 10.32
CA SER A 17 -25.38 49.78 10.41
C SER A 17 -24.11 49.99 11.22
N LEU A 18 -23.40 51.10 11.00
CA LEU A 18 -22.22 51.49 11.78
C LEU A 18 -22.55 51.64 13.27
N ARG A 19 -23.67 52.30 13.59
CA ARG A 19 -24.14 52.44 14.98
C ARG A 19 -24.45 51.08 15.61
N SER A 20 -25.10 50.20 14.86
CA SER A 20 -25.40 48.84 15.31
C SER A 20 -24.12 48.05 15.58
N LEU A 21 -23.16 48.05 14.65
CA LEU A 21 -21.88 47.35 14.78
C LEU A 21 -21.04 47.88 15.93
N ALA A 22 -20.91 49.21 16.04
CA ALA A 22 -20.20 49.85 17.15
C ALA A 22 -20.81 49.47 18.50
N LYS A 23 -22.16 49.41 18.59
CA LYS A 23 -22.87 48.98 19.79
C LYS A 23 -22.64 47.50 20.11
N THR A 24 -22.65 46.60 19.11
CA THR A 24 -22.37 45.16 19.29
C THR A 24 -20.98 44.92 19.87
N HIS A 25 -20.00 45.74 19.49
CA HIS A 25 -18.63 45.64 19.98
C HIS A 25 -18.33 46.55 21.18
N ASN A 26 -19.33 47.20 21.78
CA ASN A 26 -19.19 48.14 22.90
C ASN A 26 -18.18 49.29 22.65
N LEU A 27 -18.11 49.77 21.41
CA LEU A 27 -17.21 50.86 21.00
C LEU A 27 -17.98 52.12 20.60
N LYS A 28 -17.36 53.29 20.74
CA LYS A 28 -17.90 54.52 20.13
C LYS A 28 -17.74 54.45 18.61
N GLN A 29 -18.61 55.14 17.86
CA GLN A 29 -18.59 55.12 16.39
C GLN A 29 -17.21 55.50 15.81
N VAL A 30 -16.59 56.54 16.35
CA VAL A 30 -15.26 57.02 15.93
C VAL A 30 -14.17 55.98 16.25
N GLU A 31 -14.24 55.35 17.43
CA GLU A 31 -13.29 54.31 17.84
C GLU A 31 -13.42 53.08 16.96
N PHE A 32 -14.65 52.66 16.64
CA PHE A 32 -14.91 51.53 15.74
C PHE A 32 -14.31 51.76 14.34
N ILE A 33 -14.49 52.96 13.77
CA ILE A 33 -13.90 53.31 12.45
C ILE A 33 -12.38 53.25 12.52
N ASN A 34 -11.76 53.83 13.56
CA ASN A 34 -10.31 53.83 13.71
C ASN A 34 -9.75 52.41 13.83
N HIS A 35 -10.42 51.53 14.59
CA HIS A 35 -10.04 50.12 14.70
C HIS A 35 -10.25 49.36 13.40
N ALA A 36 -11.32 49.62 12.66
CA ALA A 36 -11.56 49.01 11.35
C ALA A 36 -10.48 49.40 10.34
N ILE A 37 -10.09 50.68 10.29
CA ILE A 37 -8.98 51.16 9.44
C ILE A 37 -7.68 50.45 9.82
N ALA A 38 -7.36 50.35 11.12
CA ALA A 38 -6.17 49.65 11.58
C ALA A 38 -6.22 48.15 11.26
N TYR A 39 -7.39 47.52 11.37
CA TYR A 39 -7.62 46.12 11.05
C TYR A 39 -7.37 45.84 9.56
N PHE A 40 -7.94 46.62 8.65
CA PHE A 40 -7.71 46.44 7.22
C PHE A 40 -6.27 46.74 6.81
N LYS A 41 -5.64 47.76 7.41
CA LYS A 41 -4.20 48.02 7.21
C LYS A 41 -3.32 46.87 7.66
N LYS A 42 -3.67 46.18 8.75
CA LYS A 42 -2.89 45.06 9.30
C LYS A 42 -3.13 43.75 8.57
N THR A 43 -4.37 43.49 8.15
CA THR A 43 -4.77 42.22 7.51
C THR A 43 -4.56 42.22 6.00
N GLY A 44 -4.46 43.40 5.37
CA GLY A 44 -4.32 43.51 3.91
C GLY A 44 -5.58 43.14 3.13
N ILE A 45 -6.70 42.89 3.81
CA ILE A 45 -7.98 42.54 3.20
C ILE A 45 -8.59 43.78 2.55
N ASN A 46 -8.94 43.68 1.28
CA ASN A 46 -9.69 44.71 0.57
C ASN A 46 -11.18 44.63 0.94
N PRO A 47 -11.77 45.66 1.57
CA PRO A 47 -13.17 45.64 1.99
C PRO A 47 -14.17 45.61 0.82
N SER A 48 -13.72 45.85 -0.42
CA SER A 48 -14.53 45.75 -1.62
C SER A 48 -14.60 44.33 -2.22
N ASP A 49 -13.69 43.44 -1.81
CA ASP A 49 -13.65 42.07 -2.32
C ASP A 49 -14.68 41.20 -1.57
N GLN A 50 -15.16 40.13 -2.21
CA GLN A 50 -16.08 39.21 -1.58
C GLN A 50 -15.39 38.48 -0.42
N ILE A 51 -15.68 38.90 0.82
CA ILE A 51 -15.10 38.29 2.02
C ILE A 51 -15.83 36.96 2.28
N PHE A 52 -15.21 35.84 1.93
CA PHE A 52 -15.67 34.53 2.36
C PHE A 52 -15.36 34.35 3.85
N SER A 53 -16.32 33.85 4.62
CA SER A 53 -16.10 33.62 6.05
C SER A 53 -15.02 32.57 6.23
N PRO A 54 -13.97 32.79 7.07
CA PRO A 54 -12.95 31.80 7.36
C PRO A 54 -13.53 30.44 7.80
N ARG A 55 -14.71 30.47 8.44
CA ARG A 55 -15.45 29.27 8.85
C ARG A 55 -15.93 28.44 7.66
N GLU A 56 -16.39 29.08 6.58
CA GLU A 56 -16.84 28.39 5.38
C GLU A 56 -15.70 27.74 4.61
N GLU A 57 -14.54 28.39 4.56
CA GLU A 57 -13.35 27.81 3.92
C GLU A 57 -12.83 26.61 4.71
N ILE A 58 -12.79 26.69 6.05
CA ILE A 58 -12.43 25.55 6.91
C ILE A 58 -13.43 24.40 6.73
N ASN A 59 -14.73 24.69 6.64
CA ASN A 59 -15.75 23.64 6.41
C ASN A 59 -15.59 22.98 5.04
N LYS A 60 -15.30 23.75 3.98
CA LYS A 60 -15.01 23.22 2.65
C LYS A 60 -13.76 22.34 2.67
N LEU A 61 -12.71 22.77 3.38
CA LEU A 61 -11.49 21.99 3.54
C LEU A 61 -11.74 20.68 4.29
N SER A 62 -12.48 20.74 5.41
CA SER A 62 -12.88 19.55 6.19
C SER A 62 -13.63 18.55 5.32
N THR A 63 -14.59 19.02 4.53
CA THR A 63 -15.38 18.15 3.64
C THR A 63 -14.49 17.45 2.61
N ARG A 64 -13.51 18.15 2.03
CA ARG A 64 -12.54 17.52 1.11
C ARG A 64 -11.63 16.53 1.82
N MET A 65 -11.23 16.83 3.06
CA MET A 65 -10.42 15.92 3.87
C MET A 65 -11.18 14.61 4.13
N ASP A 66 -12.46 14.69 4.48
CA ASP A 66 -13.33 13.53 4.68
C ASP A 66 -13.44 12.68 3.41
N GLN A 67 -13.55 13.31 2.24
CA GLN A 67 -13.55 12.62 0.95
C GLN A 67 -12.23 11.88 0.69
N VAL A 68 -11.08 12.49 0.98
CA VAL A 68 -9.76 11.86 0.82
C VAL A 68 -9.60 10.68 1.78
N ILE A 69 -10.06 10.83 3.02
CA ILE A 69 -10.04 9.75 4.02
C ILE A 69 -10.93 8.59 3.54
N GLY A 70 -12.14 8.87 3.07
CA GLY A 70 -13.04 7.87 2.50
C GLY A 70 -12.44 7.14 1.29
N PHE A 71 -11.76 7.88 0.40
CA PHE A 71 -11.07 7.29 -0.73
C PHE A 71 -9.93 6.37 -0.29
N LYS A 72 -9.08 6.80 0.65
CA LYS A 72 -7.99 5.96 1.20
C LYS A 72 -8.52 4.68 1.82
N LYS A 73 -9.54 4.79 2.66
CA LYS A 73 -10.19 3.63 3.29
C LYS A 73 -10.75 2.67 2.24
N THR A 74 -11.39 3.20 1.20
CA THR A 74 -11.90 2.39 0.08
C THR A 74 -10.78 1.67 -0.69
N GLN A 75 -9.62 2.32 -0.89
CA GLN A 75 -8.47 1.69 -1.55
C GLN A 75 -7.83 0.60 -0.68
N GLU A 76 -7.72 0.83 0.64
CA GLU A 76 -7.24 -0.18 1.58
C GLU A 76 -8.16 -1.41 1.59
N GLU A 77 -9.47 -1.20 1.74
CA GLU A 77 -10.46 -2.28 1.80
C GLU A 77 -10.58 -3.05 0.47
N LYS A 78 -10.56 -2.36 -0.68
CA LYS A 78 -10.79 -3.02 -1.97
C LYS A 78 -9.54 -3.58 -2.64
N LYS A 79 -8.35 -3.09 -2.29
CA LYS A 79 -7.11 -3.50 -2.96
C LYS A 79 -6.08 -4.04 -2.00
N LEU A 80 -5.74 -3.31 -0.94
CA LEU A 80 -4.63 -3.69 -0.08
C LEU A 80 -4.95 -4.91 0.78
N ASN A 81 -6.14 -4.97 1.38
CA ASN A 81 -6.54 -6.10 2.23
C ASN A 81 -6.65 -7.41 1.43
N PRO A 82 -7.31 -7.46 0.26
CA PRO A 82 -7.34 -8.67 -0.56
C PRO A 82 -5.94 -9.15 -1.00
N LEU A 83 -5.03 -8.22 -1.32
CA LEU A 83 -3.65 -8.56 -1.66
C LEU A 83 -2.90 -9.17 -0.48
N LEU A 84 -3.13 -8.67 0.73
CA LEU A 84 -2.54 -9.23 1.94
C LEU A 84 -3.07 -10.65 2.20
N ASP A 85 -4.37 -10.88 2.03
CA ASP A 85 -5.00 -12.18 2.21
C ASP A 85 -4.47 -13.21 1.18
N GLU A 86 -4.35 -12.81 -0.09
CA GLU A 86 -3.75 -13.65 -1.13
C GLU A 86 -2.28 -13.98 -0.82
N LEU A 87 -1.50 -13.00 -0.35
CA LEU A 87 -0.11 -13.22 0.01
C LEU A 87 0.02 -14.21 1.18
N ILE A 88 -0.83 -14.09 2.20
CA ILE A 88 -0.86 -15.02 3.34
C ILE A 88 -1.22 -16.43 2.86
N LEU A 89 -2.19 -16.57 1.94
CA LEU A 89 -2.56 -17.85 1.38
C LEU A 89 -1.42 -18.50 0.59
N ILE A 90 -0.74 -17.71 -0.26
CA ILE A 90 0.42 -18.19 -1.03
C ILE A 90 1.55 -18.60 -0.09
N SER A 91 1.84 -17.80 0.94
CA SER A 91 2.90 -18.12 1.91
C SER A 91 2.62 -19.44 2.65
N ARG A 92 1.36 -19.70 3.02
CA ARG A 92 0.98 -20.98 3.66
C ARG A 92 1.18 -22.15 2.71
N ARG A 93 0.65 -22.04 1.48
CA ARG A 93 0.81 -23.09 0.46
C ARG A 93 2.26 -23.39 0.13
N LEU A 94 3.11 -22.37 0.06
CA LEU A 94 4.55 -22.55 -0.17
C LEU A 94 5.22 -23.28 0.99
N ASN A 95 4.86 -22.96 2.24
CA ASN A 95 5.39 -23.67 3.40
C ASN A 95 4.97 -25.14 3.40
N ASP A 96 3.69 -25.43 3.14
CA ASP A 96 3.18 -26.80 3.05
C ASP A 96 3.93 -27.59 1.95
N GLN A 97 4.16 -26.97 0.78
CA GLN A 97 4.90 -27.62 -0.32
C GLN A 97 6.40 -27.79 -0.05
N ILE A 98 7.02 -26.94 0.76
CA ILE A 98 8.42 -27.11 1.17
C ILE A 98 8.55 -28.25 2.18
N GLU A 99 7.55 -28.44 3.04
CA GLU A 99 7.51 -29.54 4.00
C GLU A 99 7.42 -30.91 3.29
N ASP A 100 6.71 -30.96 2.16
CA ASP A 100 6.59 -32.16 1.31
C ASP A 100 7.82 -32.42 0.39
N GLN A 101 8.84 -31.55 0.41
CA GLN A 101 10.04 -31.73 -0.41
C GLN A 101 11.09 -32.67 0.21
N ILE A 102 11.92 -33.25 -0.66
CA ILE A 102 13.06 -34.09 -0.26
C ILE A 102 14.07 -33.23 0.51
N THR A 103 14.01 -33.28 1.84
CA THR A 103 14.98 -32.63 2.72
C THR A 103 16.34 -33.34 2.72
N ILE A 104 17.38 -32.65 3.22
CA ILE A 104 18.74 -33.19 3.38
C ILE A 104 18.76 -34.48 4.22
N GLU A 105 17.83 -34.63 5.17
CA GLU A 105 17.71 -35.84 5.98
C GLU A 105 17.30 -37.06 5.14
N HIS A 106 16.41 -36.88 4.17
CA HIS A 106 16.04 -37.93 3.21
C HIS A 106 17.24 -38.34 2.34
N LEU A 107 18.08 -37.37 1.93
CA LEU A 107 19.31 -37.65 1.19
C LEU A 107 20.36 -38.37 2.05
N GLY A 108 20.46 -38.03 3.34
CA GLY A 108 21.35 -38.73 4.29
C GLY A 108 20.93 -40.18 4.53
N LYS A 109 19.61 -40.45 4.62
CA LYS A 109 19.06 -41.81 4.69
C LYS A 109 19.38 -42.60 3.41
N LEU A 110 19.23 -41.99 2.24
CA LEU A 110 19.64 -42.59 0.96
C LEU A 110 21.13 -42.91 0.92
N TYR A 111 22.00 -41.98 1.33
CA TYR A 111 23.44 -42.19 1.37
C TYR A 111 23.82 -43.37 2.27
N THR A 112 23.20 -43.47 3.44
CA THR A 112 23.45 -44.56 4.40
C THR A 112 23.01 -45.91 3.83
N LEU A 113 21.86 -45.95 3.14
CA LEU A 113 21.40 -47.13 2.40
C LEU A 113 22.35 -47.50 1.26
N MET A 114 22.84 -46.53 0.49
CA MET A 114 23.83 -46.76 -0.57
C MET A 114 25.14 -47.33 -0.02
N MET A 115 25.61 -46.83 1.13
CA MET A 115 26.78 -47.36 1.81
C MET A 115 26.55 -48.82 2.25
N LYS A 116 25.37 -49.13 2.77
CA LYS A 116 24.99 -50.50 3.15
C LYS A 116 24.91 -51.43 1.93
N ILE A 117 24.39 -50.95 0.81
CA ILE A 117 24.38 -51.68 -0.49
C ILE A 117 25.80 -51.99 -0.94
N MET A 118 26.70 -51.00 -0.93
CA MET A 118 28.11 -51.21 -1.31
C MET A 118 28.81 -52.20 -0.37
N GLU A 119 28.46 -52.21 0.91
CA GLU A 119 29.03 -53.13 1.90
C GLU A 119 28.49 -54.56 1.72
N GLU A 120 27.21 -54.73 1.43
CA GLU A 120 26.58 -56.04 1.15
C GLU A 120 27.02 -56.62 -0.20
N GLU A 121 27.20 -55.80 -1.23
CA GLU A 121 27.77 -56.20 -2.53
C GLU A 121 29.22 -56.67 -2.39
N LYS A 122 30.02 -55.97 -1.57
CA LYS A 122 31.41 -56.35 -1.24
C LYS A 122 31.50 -57.68 -0.47
N ASN A 123 30.44 -58.03 0.26
CA ASN A 123 30.34 -59.27 1.03
C ASN A 123 29.64 -60.42 0.28
N GLY A 124 29.22 -60.22 -0.98
CA GLY A 124 28.70 -61.28 -1.86
C GLY A 124 27.32 -61.82 -1.49
N GLN A 125 26.50 -61.06 -0.76
CA GLN A 125 25.10 -61.44 -0.45
C GLN A 125 24.13 -60.87 -1.49
N GLU A 126 23.17 -61.68 -1.96
CA GLU A 126 22.11 -61.21 -2.87
C GLU A 126 21.16 -60.25 -2.15
N PHE A 127 21.07 -59.03 -2.66
CA PHE A 127 20.26 -57.94 -2.10
C PHE A 127 18.75 -58.15 -2.37
N ASN A 128 17.89 -57.83 -1.40
CA ASN A 128 16.44 -58.03 -1.50
C ASN A 128 15.81 -57.14 -2.60
N SER A 129 15.44 -57.75 -3.74
CA SER A 129 15.03 -57.03 -4.96
C SER A 129 13.80 -56.13 -4.83
N LYS A 130 12.93 -56.38 -3.86
CA LYS A 130 11.71 -55.57 -3.63
C LYS A 130 11.99 -54.19 -3.05
N GLU A 131 13.01 -54.04 -2.21
CA GLU A 131 13.43 -52.73 -1.71
C GLU A 131 14.15 -51.94 -2.81
N PHE A 132 14.94 -52.64 -3.62
CA PHE A 132 15.62 -52.06 -4.77
C PHE A 132 14.65 -51.55 -5.86
N GLU A 133 13.58 -52.29 -6.18
CA GLU A 133 12.54 -51.82 -7.10
C GLU A 133 11.82 -50.56 -6.58
N LYS A 134 11.55 -50.47 -5.27
CA LYS A 134 10.95 -49.26 -4.68
C LYS A 134 11.89 -48.06 -4.81
N ILE A 135 13.20 -48.28 -4.63
CA ILE A 135 14.22 -47.24 -4.76
C ILE A 135 14.37 -46.80 -6.23
N ILE A 136 14.47 -47.72 -7.18
CA ILE A 136 14.52 -47.42 -8.63
C ILE A 136 13.28 -46.63 -9.05
N ASN A 137 12.09 -47.02 -8.58
CA ASN A 137 10.86 -46.29 -8.86
C ASN A 137 10.81 -44.90 -8.21
N GLY A 138 11.47 -44.70 -7.07
CA GLY A 138 11.66 -43.38 -6.46
C GLY A 138 12.63 -42.51 -7.26
N ILE A 139 13.78 -43.08 -7.65
CA ILE A 139 14.82 -42.42 -8.44
C ILE A 139 14.27 -41.99 -9.81
N ASN A 140 13.47 -42.83 -10.46
CA ASN A 140 12.86 -42.50 -11.76
C ASN A 140 11.87 -41.33 -11.70
N LYS A 141 11.37 -40.96 -10.52
CA LYS A 141 10.50 -39.78 -10.34
C LYS A 141 11.29 -38.49 -10.08
N LEU A 142 12.54 -38.59 -9.61
CA LEU A 142 13.39 -37.43 -9.31
C LEU A 142 13.56 -36.46 -10.49
N PRO A 143 13.80 -36.90 -11.75
CA PRO A 143 13.95 -35.98 -12.87
C PRO A 143 12.70 -35.13 -13.12
N ARG A 144 11.51 -35.71 -12.92
CA ARG A 144 10.24 -35.00 -13.07
C ARG A 144 10.08 -33.94 -11.99
N TYR A 145 10.35 -34.28 -10.73
CA TYR A 145 10.31 -33.32 -9.63
C TYR A 145 11.34 -32.20 -9.80
N LEU A 146 12.54 -32.52 -10.29
CA LEU A 146 13.58 -31.51 -10.57
C LEU A 146 13.12 -30.52 -11.64
N LEU A 147 12.48 -31.00 -12.71
CA LEU A 147 11.95 -30.17 -13.78
C LEU A 147 10.79 -29.27 -13.30
N GLU A 148 9.93 -29.78 -12.42
CA GLU A 148 8.86 -28.99 -11.80
C GLU A 148 9.42 -27.90 -10.87
N ILE A 149 10.47 -28.22 -10.09
CA ILE A 149 11.18 -27.25 -9.26
C ILE A 149 11.82 -26.14 -10.11
N GLU A 150 12.50 -26.52 -11.21
CA GLU A 150 13.14 -25.56 -12.12
C GLU A 150 12.12 -24.58 -12.73
N LYS A 151 10.98 -25.09 -13.21
CA LYS A 151 9.87 -24.25 -13.72
C LYS A 151 9.33 -23.30 -12.65
N ARG A 152 9.13 -23.78 -11.42
CA ARG A 152 8.66 -22.94 -10.31
C ARG A 152 9.69 -21.86 -9.93
N GLN A 153 10.98 -22.20 -9.98
CA GLN A 153 12.05 -21.26 -9.72
C GLN A 153 12.10 -20.15 -10.78
N GLU A 154 11.93 -20.48 -12.06
CA GLU A 154 11.85 -19.50 -13.15
C GLU A 154 10.66 -18.54 -12.96
N LEU A 155 9.50 -19.07 -12.57
CA LEU A 155 8.31 -18.26 -12.29
C LEU A 155 8.51 -17.33 -11.09
N THR A 156 9.17 -17.82 -10.04
CA THR A 156 9.49 -17.04 -8.83
C THR A 156 10.43 -15.88 -9.16
N ASN A 157 11.44 -16.11 -10.01
CA ASN A 157 12.35 -15.05 -10.46
C ASN A 157 11.60 -13.96 -11.24
N LYS A 158 10.72 -14.34 -12.18
CA LYS A 158 9.88 -13.38 -12.92
C LYS A 158 8.97 -12.55 -12.01
N PHE A 159 8.46 -13.16 -10.94
CA PHE A 159 7.65 -12.47 -9.95
C PHE A 159 8.48 -11.45 -9.14
N GLN A 160 9.68 -11.84 -8.70
CA GLN A 160 10.60 -10.94 -8.01
C GLN A 160 11.03 -9.75 -8.88
N GLU A 161 11.31 -9.99 -10.16
CA GLU A 161 11.64 -8.92 -11.12
C GLU A 161 10.48 -7.92 -11.27
N ASN A 162 9.23 -8.41 -11.38
CA ASN A 162 8.07 -7.53 -11.49
C ASN A 162 7.76 -6.76 -10.21
N LEU A 163 7.97 -7.36 -9.03
CA LEU A 163 7.87 -6.61 -7.77
C LEU A 163 8.94 -5.52 -7.69
N PHE A 164 10.17 -5.81 -8.12
CA PHE A 164 11.26 -4.85 -8.14
C PHE A 164 10.97 -3.67 -9.10
N THR A 165 10.46 -3.94 -10.30
CA THR A 165 10.08 -2.89 -11.26
C THR A 165 8.89 -2.06 -10.76
N ALA A 166 7.86 -2.69 -10.21
CA ALA A 166 6.71 -2.00 -9.62
C ALA A 166 7.12 -1.09 -8.44
N GLN A 167 8.05 -1.56 -7.60
CA GLN A 167 8.57 -0.77 -6.48
C GLN A 167 9.44 0.41 -6.94
N LYS A 168 10.23 0.21 -8.00
CA LYS A 168 10.98 1.30 -8.65
C LYS A 168 10.05 2.35 -9.26
N ASN A 169 8.95 1.92 -9.89
CA ASN A 169 7.94 2.81 -10.47
C ASN A 169 7.21 3.61 -9.38
N LYS A 170 6.84 2.97 -8.27
CA LYS A 170 6.23 3.64 -7.09
C LYS A 170 7.14 4.72 -6.51
N THR A 171 8.44 4.44 -6.37
CA THR A 171 9.41 5.42 -5.85
C THR A 171 9.52 6.65 -6.76
N ARG A 172 9.30 6.49 -8.07
CA ARG A 172 9.35 7.57 -9.06
C ARG A 172 8.05 8.36 -9.23
N LEU A 173 6.89 7.70 -9.20
CA LEU A 173 5.58 8.30 -9.49
C LEU A 173 4.66 8.45 -8.26
N GLY A 174 5.09 8.00 -7.08
CA GLY A 174 4.31 8.06 -5.84
C GLY A 174 3.13 7.08 -5.76
N SER A 175 2.87 6.31 -6.83
CA SER A 175 1.80 5.32 -6.93
C SER A 175 2.19 4.18 -7.88
N PHE A 176 1.54 3.02 -7.74
CA PHE A 176 1.72 1.88 -8.64
C PHE A 176 0.96 2.10 -9.96
N GLN A 177 1.56 1.71 -11.09
CA GLN A 177 0.90 1.77 -12.39
C GLN A 177 -0.14 0.65 -12.53
N GLN A 178 -1.21 0.90 -13.29
CA GLN A 178 -2.24 -0.10 -13.60
C GLN A 178 -1.64 -1.33 -14.30
N SER A 179 -0.63 -1.11 -15.16
CA SER A 179 0.11 -2.17 -15.85
C SER A 179 0.88 -3.09 -14.89
N ASP A 180 1.41 -2.54 -13.79
CA ASP A 180 2.15 -3.31 -12.79
C ASP A 180 1.20 -4.26 -12.03
N ILE A 181 -0.03 -3.80 -11.77
CA ILE A 181 -1.08 -4.57 -11.11
C ILE A 181 -1.60 -5.70 -12.04
N GLU A 182 -1.77 -5.41 -13.33
CA GLU A 182 -2.20 -6.40 -14.32
C GLU A 182 -1.14 -7.49 -14.54
N ALA A 183 0.14 -7.13 -14.66
CA ALA A 183 1.24 -8.07 -14.77
C ALA A 183 1.35 -8.99 -13.55
N PHE A 184 1.16 -8.44 -12.35
CA PHE A 184 1.13 -9.20 -11.11
C PHE A 184 -0.02 -10.21 -11.09
N ASN A 185 -1.24 -9.79 -11.42
CA ASN A 185 -2.42 -10.66 -11.43
C ASN A 185 -2.28 -11.82 -12.44
N GLN A 186 -1.69 -11.56 -13.61
CA GLN A 186 -1.44 -12.61 -14.61
C GLN A 186 -0.42 -13.63 -14.10
N LEU A 187 0.66 -13.19 -13.46
CA LEU A 187 1.67 -14.08 -12.88
C LEU A 187 1.14 -14.87 -11.68
N SER A 188 0.34 -14.25 -10.80
CA SER A 188 -0.34 -14.94 -9.71
C SER A 188 -1.28 -16.04 -10.21
N LYS A 189 -1.98 -15.79 -11.33
CA LYS A 189 -2.82 -16.80 -11.97
C LYS A 189 -1.98 -17.96 -12.54
N GLN A 190 -0.85 -17.66 -13.17
CA GLN A 190 0.07 -18.69 -13.69
C GLN A 190 0.71 -19.52 -12.57
N LEU A 191 1.09 -18.88 -11.46
CA LEU A 191 1.62 -19.55 -10.27
C LEU A 191 0.59 -20.48 -9.65
N ASN A 192 -0.65 -20.01 -9.46
CA ASN A 192 -1.74 -20.83 -8.93
C ASN A 192 -2.05 -22.04 -9.83
N ASN A 193 -1.98 -21.88 -11.16
CA ASN A 193 -2.20 -22.99 -12.08
C ASN A 193 -1.04 -24.00 -12.05
N SER A 194 0.21 -23.54 -11.93
CA SER A 194 1.39 -24.41 -11.83
C SER A 194 1.53 -25.14 -10.48
N ILE A 195 0.77 -24.73 -9.46
CA ILE A 195 0.76 -25.32 -8.12
C ILE A 195 -0.34 -26.39 -7.98
N ASN A 196 -1.38 -26.35 -8.82
CA ASN A 196 -2.54 -27.25 -8.75
C ASN A 196 -2.45 -28.47 -9.69
N ASP A 197 -1.43 -28.55 -10.57
CA ASP A 197 -1.12 -29.70 -11.44
C ASP A 197 0.03 -30.54 -10.84
#